data_AF-A0AAF0ET98-F1
#
_entry.id   AF-A0AAF0ET98-F1
#
_cell.length_a   1.000
_cell.length_b   1.000
_cell.length_c   1.000
_cell.angle_alpha   90.00
_cell.angle_beta   90.00
_cell.angle_gamma   90.00
#
_symmetry.space_group_name_H-M   'P 1'
#
loop_
_entity.id
_entity.type
_entity.pdbx_description
1 polymer ?
#
loop_
_entity_poly.entity_id
_entity_poly.type
_entity_poly.pdbx_seq_one_letter_code
_entity_poly.pdbx_strand_id
1 'polypeptide(L)'
;MSGQPGTTDSQGAAADKLPYEWTQSLATVDISVPIAQGTRGRDIKGDLSRAVRPDECTWSLESGDGVLSIQLDKANKNEWWPSVLTTDPQIDTSKIEPESSSLSDLDGDTRAMVEKMMYENRMKALGRQ
;
A
#
# COMPACT_ATOMS: atom_id res chain seq x y z
N MET A 1 16.61 -6.83 -7.06
CA MET A 1 15.18 -6.50 -7.20
C MET A 1 14.62 -6.53 -5.80
N SER A 2 14.65 -5.37 -5.15
CA SER A 2 14.56 -5.23 -3.70
C SER A 2 13.13 -4.85 -3.32
N GLY A 3 12.22 -5.83 -3.26
CA GLY A 3 10.94 -5.61 -2.59
C GLY A 3 11.20 -5.58 -1.09
N GLN A 4 10.94 -4.45 -0.42
CA GLN A 4 10.97 -4.41 1.03
C GLN A 4 9.77 -5.21 1.58
N PRO A 5 9.96 -5.99 2.66
CA PRO A 5 8.83 -6.64 3.34
C PRO A 5 7.94 -5.54 3.93
N GLY A 6 6.66 -5.52 3.56
CA GLY A 6 5.66 -4.58 4.10
C GLY A 6 4.89 -3.74 3.06
N THR A 7 5.24 -3.79 1.78
CA THR A 7 4.53 -3.05 0.72
C THR A 7 3.75 -3.99 -0.19
N THR A 8 2.44 -3.80 -0.30
CA THR A 8 1.65 -4.44 -1.36
C THR A 8 1.70 -3.54 -2.59
N ASP A 9 2.33 -4.05 -3.63
CA ASP A 9 2.34 -3.41 -4.94
C ASP A 9 0.91 -3.36 -5.49
N SER A 10 0.54 -2.31 -6.21
CA SER A 10 -0.72 -2.26 -6.96
C SER A 10 -0.76 -3.22 -8.15
N GLN A 11 -0.09 -4.39 -8.07
CA GLN A 11 -0.06 -5.48 -9.06
C GLN A 11 -1.44 -6.16 -9.19
N GLY A 12 -2.46 -5.36 -9.48
CA GLY A 12 -3.71 -5.78 -10.09
C GLY A 12 -3.84 -5.05 -11.42
N ALA A 13 -4.53 -5.68 -12.38
CA ALA A 13 -4.77 -5.18 -13.75
C ALA A 13 -5.40 -3.76 -13.87
N ALA A 14 -5.65 -3.09 -12.75
CA ALA A 14 -6.14 -1.72 -12.63
C ALA A 14 -5.02 -0.65 -12.75
N ALA A 15 -3.76 -0.99 -12.47
CA ALA A 15 -2.63 -0.05 -12.53
C ALA A 15 -2.24 0.36 -13.96
N ASP A 16 -2.56 -0.46 -14.97
CA ASP A 16 -2.17 -0.26 -16.38
C ASP A 16 -2.79 1.01 -17.02
N LYS A 17 -3.79 1.62 -16.37
CA LYS A 17 -4.48 2.81 -16.90
C LYS A 17 -4.08 4.12 -16.23
N LEU A 18 -3.21 4.09 -15.22
CA LEU A 18 -2.84 5.29 -14.47
C LEU A 18 -1.53 5.90 -15.01
N PRO A 19 -1.40 7.23 -15.03
CA PRO A 19 -0.14 7.91 -15.40
C PRO A 19 0.90 7.88 -14.27
N TYR A 20 0.67 7.10 -13.21
CA TYR A 20 1.54 6.91 -12.07
C TYR A 20 1.40 5.48 -11.55
N GLU A 21 2.45 5.02 -10.90
CA GLU A 21 2.44 3.78 -10.14
C GLU A 21 2.22 4.13 -8.67
N TRP A 22 1.58 3.24 -7.93
CA TRP A 22 1.42 3.42 -6.51
C TRP A 22 1.49 2.09 -5.78
N THR A 23 1.99 2.12 -4.56
CA THR A 23 2.02 0.97 -3.67
C THR A 23 1.52 1.43 -2.31
N GLN A 24 1.23 0.49 -1.43
CA GLN A 24 0.80 0.87 -0.09
C GLN A 24 1.23 -0.16 0.94
N SER A 25 1.38 0.32 2.17
CA SER A 25 1.43 -0.49 3.38
C SER A 25 0.16 -0.24 4.21
N LEU A 26 0.06 -0.84 5.39
CA LEU A 26 -1.00 -0.48 6.34
C LEU A 26 -0.93 0.99 6.78
N ALA A 27 0.27 1.59 6.79
CA ALA A 27 0.52 2.92 7.32
C ALA A 27 0.66 4.01 6.24
N THR A 28 1.16 3.66 5.05
CA THR A 28 1.52 4.62 4.01
C THR A 28 0.95 4.26 2.65
N VAL A 29 0.83 5.26 1.78
CA VAL A 29 0.64 5.08 0.34
C VAL A 29 1.79 5.79 -0.36
N ASP A 30 2.48 5.06 -1.22
CA ASP A 30 3.64 5.55 -1.97
C ASP A 30 3.23 5.70 -3.44
N ILE A 31 3.48 6.87 -4.02
CA ILE A 31 3.08 7.21 -5.39
C ILE A 31 4.33 7.63 -6.16
N SER A 32 4.55 6.99 -7.31
CA SER A 32 5.70 7.24 -8.19
C SER A 32 5.21 7.74 -9.54
N VAL A 33 5.62 8.95 -9.90
CA VAL A 33 5.19 9.64 -11.12
C VAL A 33 6.40 9.89 -12.02
N PRO A 34 6.55 9.16 -13.14
CA PRO A 34 7.66 9.39 -14.06
C PRO A 34 7.45 10.68 -14.85
N ILE A 35 8.34 11.66 -14.68
CA ILE A 35 8.31 12.98 -15.32
C ILE A 35 9.25 12.99 -16.53
N ALA A 36 8.68 13.02 -17.73
CA ALA A 36 9.45 13.10 -18.97
C ALA A 36 10.22 14.42 -19.06
N GLN A 37 11.39 14.39 -19.68
CA GLN A 37 12.21 15.58 -19.91
C GLN A 37 11.41 16.64 -20.70
N GLY A 38 11.46 17.89 -20.25
CA GLY A 38 10.71 19.00 -20.84
C GLY A 38 9.28 19.16 -20.32
N THR A 39 8.84 18.34 -19.35
CA THR A 39 7.58 18.57 -18.63
C THR A 39 7.64 19.91 -17.90
N ARG A 40 6.68 20.79 -18.19
CA ARG A 40 6.56 22.11 -17.54
C ARG A 40 5.61 22.11 -16.34
N GLY A 41 4.75 21.10 -16.25
CA GLY A 41 3.79 20.91 -15.16
C GLY A 41 3.05 19.58 -15.33
N ARG A 42 2.71 18.94 -14.21
CA ARG A 42 1.93 17.70 -14.17
C ARG A 42 1.12 17.69 -12.88
N ASP A 43 -0.17 17.41 -13.01
CA ASP A 43 -1.11 17.40 -11.89
C ASP A 43 -1.67 15.99 -11.69
N ILE A 44 -1.87 15.62 -10.43
CA ILE A 44 -2.76 14.52 -10.03
C ILE A 44 -3.98 15.20 -9.38
N LYS A 45 -5.16 15.03 -9.98
CA LYS A 45 -6.39 15.72 -9.55
C LYS A 45 -7.45 14.73 -9.16
N GLY A 46 -7.95 14.88 -7.93
CA GLY A 46 -9.05 14.11 -7.40
C GLY A 46 -9.08 14.18 -5.88
N ASP A 47 -10.10 13.61 -5.28
CA ASP A 47 -10.19 13.45 -3.83
C ASP A 47 -9.45 12.17 -3.42
N LEU A 48 -8.66 12.24 -2.34
CA LEU A 48 -8.00 11.07 -1.77
C LEU A 48 -9.06 10.08 -1.27
N SER A 49 -8.76 8.79 -1.38
CA SER A 49 -9.67 7.72 -0.96
C SER A 49 -9.98 7.77 0.55
N ARG A 50 -8.98 8.11 1.37
CA ARG A 50 -9.15 8.36 2.82
C ARG A 50 -8.33 9.55 3.30
N ALA A 51 -8.54 9.91 4.57
CA ALA A 51 -7.78 10.95 5.23
C ALA A 51 -6.31 10.55 5.42
N VAL A 52 -5.43 11.53 5.21
CA VAL A 52 -3.99 11.45 5.46
C VAL A 52 -3.62 12.42 6.58
N ARG A 53 -2.38 12.33 7.06
CA ARG A 53 -1.75 13.32 7.94
C ARG A 53 -0.82 14.20 7.11
N PRO A 54 -1.26 15.38 6.65
CA PRO A 54 -0.48 16.21 5.72
C PRO A 54 0.90 16.58 6.26
N ASP A 55 1.01 16.79 7.58
CA ASP A 55 2.26 17.14 8.26
C ASP A 55 3.28 15.98 8.30
N GLU A 56 2.83 14.74 8.10
CA GLU A 56 3.67 13.54 8.04
C GLU A 56 3.91 13.08 6.58
N CYS A 57 3.21 13.65 5.60
CA CYS A 57 3.41 13.34 4.18
C CYS A 57 4.71 13.97 3.67
N THR A 58 5.43 13.26 2.81
CA THR A 58 6.68 13.73 2.21
C THR A 58 6.64 13.57 0.69
N TRP A 59 7.34 14.42 -0.03
CA TRP A 59 7.55 14.26 -1.47
C TRP A 59 9.01 14.58 -1.83
N SER A 60 9.51 13.93 -2.88
CA SER A 60 10.84 14.16 -3.44
C SER A 60 10.80 14.05 -4.95
N LEU A 61 11.61 14.85 -5.64
CA LEU A 61 11.80 14.76 -7.09
C LEU A 61 13.26 14.42 -7.35
N GLU A 62 13.52 13.24 -7.89
CA GLU A 62 14.87 12.83 -8.25
C GLU A 62 15.21 13.33 -9.66
N SER A 63 16.30 14.11 -9.76
CA SER A 63 16.70 14.76 -11.03
C SER A 63 17.32 13.80 -12.04
N GLY A 64 17.73 12.59 -11.60
CA GLY A 64 18.42 11.62 -12.45
C GLY A 64 17.47 10.83 -13.34
N ASP A 65 16.46 10.19 -12.73
CA ASP A 65 15.43 9.39 -13.37
C ASP A 65 14.17 10.20 -13.72
N GLY A 66 14.03 11.40 -13.16
CA GLY A 66 12.87 12.25 -13.35
C GLY A 66 11.64 11.71 -12.62
N VAL A 67 11.78 10.96 -11.54
CA VAL A 67 10.64 10.41 -10.80
C VAL A 67 10.25 11.33 -9.65
N LEU A 68 8.98 11.72 -9.62
CA LEU A 68 8.36 12.36 -8.46
C LEU A 68 7.80 11.27 -7.55
N SER A 69 8.37 11.14 -6.37
CA SER A 69 7.94 10.21 -5.33
C SER A 69 7.15 10.97 -4.26
N ILE A 70 5.95 10.51 -3.94
CA ILE A 70 5.06 11.11 -2.93
C ILE A 70 4.68 10.00 -1.94
N GLN A 71 5.01 10.20 -0.68
CA GLN A 71 4.62 9.32 0.42
C GLN A 71 3.52 9.99 1.23
N LEU A 72 2.33 9.39 1.23
CA LEU A 72 1.19 9.81 2.02
C LEU A 72 1.12 9.00 3.31
N ASP A 73 1.12 9.66 4.46
CA ASP A 73 0.89 8.99 5.75
C ASP A 73 -0.60 8.89 6.04
N LYS A 74 -1.12 7.67 6.19
CA LYS A 74 -2.54 7.42 6.41
C LYS A 74 -2.93 7.87 7.82
N ALA A 75 -4.05 8.58 7.92
CA ALA A 75 -4.61 8.91 9.24
C ALA A 75 -5.03 7.65 10.02
N ASN A 76 -5.51 6.62 9.30
CA ASN A 76 -5.80 5.28 9.82
C ASN A 76 -4.74 4.28 9.35
N LYS A 77 -3.83 3.90 10.25
CA LYS A 77 -2.70 2.99 9.95
C LYS A 77 -3.07 1.50 9.96
N ASN A 78 -4.35 1.18 9.80
CA ASN A 78 -4.88 -0.19 9.78
C ASN A 78 -5.92 -0.38 8.66
N GLU A 79 -5.77 0.34 7.55
CA GLU A 79 -6.73 0.32 6.45
C GLU A 79 -6.03 0.25 5.09
N TRP A 80 -6.44 -0.72 4.27
CA TRP A 80 -6.06 -0.84 2.87
C TRP A 80 -6.94 0.05 2.01
N TRP A 81 -6.30 0.88 1.19
CA TRP A 81 -7.00 1.77 0.28
C TRP A 81 -7.33 1.02 -1.01
N PRO A 82 -8.58 1.02 -1.48
CA PRO A 82 -8.93 0.42 -2.76
C PRO A 82 -8.35 1.20 -3.94
N SER A 83 -7.98 2.46 -3.75
CA SER A 83 -7.35 3.31 -4.77
C SER A 83 -6.69 4.51 -4.10
N VAL A 84 -5.81 5.23 -4.81
CA VAL A 84 -5.25 6.50 -4.31
C VAL A 84 -6.32 7.59 -4.34
N LEU A 85 -6.93 7.82 -5.51
CA LEU A 85 -8.03 8.75 -5.68
C LEU A 85 -9.36 8.01 -5.73
N THR A 86 -10.42 8.68 -5.29
CA THR A 86 -11.80 8.16 -5.35
C THR A 86 -12.29 7.90 -6.78
N THR A 87 -11.70 8.59 -7.76
CA THR A 87 -12.01 8.48 -9.19
C THR A 87 -11.24 7.38 -9.91
N ASP A 88 -10.21 6.83 -9.27
CA ASP A 88 -9.34 5.83 -9.89
C ASP A 88 -9.98 4.45 -9.89
N PRO A 89 -9.55 3.56 -10.80
CA PRO A 89 -9.88 2.15 -10.73
C PRO A 89 -9.51 1.55 -9.38
N GLN A 90 -10.48 0.89 -8.74
CA GLN A 90 -10.27 0.25 -7.45
C GLN A 90 -9.62 -1.13 -7.63
N ILE A 91 -8.63 -1.41 -6.79
CA ILE A 91 -8.08 -2.74 -6.59
C ILE A 91 -8.94 -3.51 -5.59
N ASP A 92 -9.03 -4.83 -5.79
CA ASP A 92 -9.70 -5.73 -4.85
C ASP A 92 -8.80 -5.97 -3.64
N THR A 93 -8.95 -5.15 -2.61
CA THR A 93 -8.14 -5.20 -1.38
C THR A 93 -8.41 -6.45 -0.54
N SER A 94 -9.44 -7.23 -0.84
CA SER A 94 -9.74 -8.49 -0.12
C SER A 94 -8.77 -9.62 -0.49
N LYS A 95 -8.10 -9.50 -1.64
CA LYS A 95 -7.08 -10.44 -2.13
C LYS A 95 -5.66 -10.02 -1.77
N ILE A 96 -5.50 -8.85 -1.17
CA ILE A 96 -4.23 -8.45 -0.58
C ILE A 96 -4.04 -9.36 0.62
N GLU A 97 -3.19 -10.37 0.46
CA GLU A 97 -2.77 -11.15 1.61
C GLU A 97 -2.15 -10.15 2.58
N PRO A 98 -2.70 -9.99 3.81
CA PRO A 98 -1.94 -9.29 4.83
C PRO A 98 -0.61 -10.00 4.91
N GLU A 99 0.47 -9.30 5.29
CA GLU A 99 1.72 -9.97 5.64
C GLU A 99 1.43 -10.92 6.81
N SER A 100 0.93 -12.11 6.49
CA SER A 100 1.14 -13.34 7.21
C SER A 100 2.61 -13.59 7.00
N SER A 101 3.40 -12.79 7.73
CA SER A 101 4.73 -13.07 8.21
C SER A 101 5.14 -14.45 7.75
N SER A 102 6.01 -14.51 6.75
CA SER A 102 6.59 -15.77 6.29
C SER A 102 7.00 -16.56 7.54
N LEU A 103 6.18 -17.55 7.90
CA LEU A 103 6.28 -18.40 9.10
C LEU A 103 7.61 -19.19 9.15
N SER A 104 8.43 -19.03 8.11
CA SER A 104 9.78 -19.55 7.94
C SER A 104 10.87 -18.73 8.63
N ASP A 105 10.63 -17.47 9.04
CA ASP A 105 11.64 -16.59 9.66
C ASP A 105 11.44 -16.37 11.18
N LEU A 106 10.49 -17.10 11.79
CA LEU A 106 10.20 -17.05 13.22
C LEU A 106 10.65 -18.35 13.91
N ASP A 107 11.39 -18.22 15.01
CA ASP A 107 11.73 -19.35 15.89
C ASP A 107 10.47 -20.12 16.33
N GLY A 108 10.60 -21.44 16.48
CA GLY A 108 9.48 -22.39 16.58
C GLY A 108 8.44 -22.09 17.67
N ASP A 109 8.82 -21.41 18.77
CA ASP A 109 7.92 -21.01 19.84
C ASP A 109 7.03 -19.80 19.47
N THR A 110 7.56 -18.81 18.75
CA THR A 110 6.81 -17.64 18.29
C THR A 110 5.86 -18.00 17.15
N ARG A 111 6.30 -18.94 16.29
CA ARG A 111 5.50 -19.52 15.21
C ARG A 111 4.20 -20.15 15.72
N ALA A 112 4.27 -20.95 16.78
CA ALA A 112 3.11 -21.62 17.37
C ALA A 112 2.09 -20.64 17.97
N MET A 113 2.56 -19.51 18.53
CA MET A 113 1.70 -18.49 19.12
C MET A 113 0.95 -17.68 18.04
N VAL A 114 1.63 -17.35 16.94
CA VAL A 114 1.03 -16.63 15.79
C VAL A 114 0.06 -17.53 15.02
N GLU A 115 0.39 -18.81 14.78
CA GLU A 115 -0.53 -19.79 14.18
C GLU A 115 -1.80 -19.97 15.04
N LYS A 116 -1.64 -20.03 16.37
CA LYS A 116 -2.76 -20.13 17.30
C LYS A 116 -3.64 -18.89 17.28
N MET A 117 -3.07 -17.69 17.26
CA MET A 117 -3.84 -16.44 17.16
C MET A 117 -4.55 -16.30 15.81
N MET A 118 -3.92 -16.69 14.69
CA MET A 118 -4.56 -16.67 13.37
C MET A 118 -5.70 -17.70 13.27
N TYR A 119 -5.53 -18.88 13.87
CA TYR A 119 -6.58 -19.90 13.96
C TYR A 119 -7.73 -19.45 14.87
N GLU A 120 -7.43 -18.84 16.02
CA GLU A 120 -8.44 -18.28 16.92
C GLU A 120 -9.23 -17.17 16.24
N ASN A 121 -8.56 -16.24 15.53
CA ASN A 121 -9.22 -15.16 14.81
C ASN A 121 -10.09 -15.70 13.65
N ARG A 122 -9.64 -16.76 12.96
CA ARG A 122 -10.39 -17.46 11.90
C ARG A 122 -11.56 -18.28 12.47
N MET A 123 -11.42 -18.91 13.62
CA MET A 123 -12.49 -19.61 14.33
C MET A 123 -13.54 -18.65 14.89
N LYS A 124 -13.11 -17.50 15.42
CA LYS A 124 -14.02 -16.46 15.93
C LYS A 124 -14.84 -15.82 14.82
N ALA A 125 -14.24 -15.59 13.65
CA ALA A 125 -14.94 -15.11 12.46
C ALA A 125 -15.97 -16.13 11.92
N LEU A 126 -15.76 -17.43 12.17
CA LEU A 126 -16.65 -18.52 11.76
C LEU A 126 -17.77 -18.84 12.78
N GLY A 127 -17.91 -18.06 13.86
CA GLY A 127 -19.11 -18.10 14.70
C GLY A 127 -19.42 -19.47 15.31
N ARG A 128 -18.41 -20.23 15.74
CA ARG A 128 -18.62 -21.42 16.58
C ARG A 128 -18.25 -21.12 18.03
N GLN A 129 -19.30 -21.01 18.83
CA GLN A 129 -19.33 -20.85 20.29
C GLN A 129 -18.71 -22.04 21.01
#